data_AF-A0A0C3D4B7-F1
#
_entry.id   AF-A0A0C3D4B7-F1
#
_cell.length_a   1.000
_cell.length_b   1.000
_cell.length_c   1.000
_cell.angle_alpha   90.00
_cell.angle_beta   90.00
_cell.angle_gamma   90.00
#
_symmetry.space_group_name_H-M   'P 1'
#
loop_
_entity.id
_entity.type
_entity.pdbx_description
1 polymer ?
#
loop_
_entity_poly.entity_id
_entity_poly.type
_entity_poly.pdbx_seq_one_letter_code
_entity_poly.pdbx_strand_id
1 'polypeptide(L)'
;MLKVRQQALDMLTIFSDNCTVRFCHPDGKVEEKRGRWCTVCKNNEAYIKKYGKRKTFHVGSNSLCRQHIRHHYPLYQEHCAKQGLTEHHHAVP
;
A
#
# COMPACT_ATOMS: atom_id res chain seq x y z
N MET A 1 18.99 -9.42 5.33
CA MET A 1 18.23 -8.89 4.17
C MET A 1 17.23 -9.94 3.74
N LEU A 2 15.93 -9.73 4.00
CA LEU A 2 14.89 -10.62 3.47
C LEU A 2 14.86 -10.44 1.95
N LYS A 3 15.13 -11.53 1.20
CA LYS A 3 14.98 -11.58 -0.26
C LYS A 3 13.54 -11.19 -0.60
N VAL A 4 13.32 -9.93 -0.97
CA VAL A 4 12.08 -9.51 -1.64
C VAL A 4 12.08 -10.29 -2.94
N ARG A 5 11.16 -11.27 -3.07
CA ARG A 5 10.95 -11.95 -4.36
C ARG A 5 10.74 -10.85 -5.40
N GLN A 6 11.48 -10.89 -6.49
CA GLN A 6 11.43 -9.91 -7.59
C GLN A 6 9.98 -9.57 -8.01
N GLN A 7 9.08 -10.56 -7.86
CA GLN A 7 7.63 -10.48 -8.06
C GLN A 7 6.85 -9.50 -7.17
N ALA A 8 7.46 -8.70 -6.29
CA ALA A 8 6.75 -7.76 -5.43
C ALA A 8 7.29 -6.32 -5.48
N LEU A 9 8.25 -6.03 -6.38
CA LEU A 9 8.81 -4.69 -6.54
C LEU A 9 7.79 -3.71 -7.13
N ASP A 10 6.90 -4.21 -8.01
CA ASP A 10 5.76 -3.46 -8.55
C ASP A 10 4.91 -2.85 -7.44
N MET A 11 4.69 -3.58 -6.34
CA MET A 11 3.89 -3.07 -5.24
C MET A 11 4.55 -1.89 -4.54
N LEU A 12 5.88 -1.85 -4.47
CA LEU A 12 6.64 -0.78 -3.81
C LEU A 12 6.53 0.56 -4.55
N THR A 13 5.99 0.56 -5.77
CA THR A 13 5.69 1.80 -6.51
C THR A 13 4.56 2.62 -5.88
N ILE A 14 3.64 1.97 -5.15
CA ILE A 14 2.46 2.60 -4.51
C ILE A 14 2.45 2.34 -3.00
N PHE A 15 2.96 1.20 -2.57
CA PHE A 15 3.00 0.81 -1.17
C PHE A 15 4.37 1.02 -0.54
N SER A 16 4.39 1.29 0.76
CA SER A 16 5.61 1.18 1.55
C SER A 16 6.09 -0.26 1.65
N ASP A 17 7.31 -0.41 2.14
CA ASP A 17 7.72 -1.67 2.74
C ASP A 17 6.77 -2.13 3.85
N ASN A 18 6.81 -3.44 4.11
CA ASN A 18 6.01 -4.03 5.16
C ASN A 18 6.53 -3.54 6.52
N CYS A 19 5.65 -2.97 7.32
CA CYS A 19 5.95 -2.44 8.64
C CYS A 19 4.91 -2.89 9.67
N THR A 20 5.30 -2.82 10.93
CA THR A 20 4.41 -3.04 12.06
C THR A 20 3.98 -1.69 12.62
N VAL A 21 2.67 -1.51 12.81
CA VAL A 21 2.07 -0.28 13.31
C VAL A 21 1.21 -0.62 14.52
N ARG A 22 1.35 0.17 15.58
CA ARG A 22 0.47 0.16 16.75
C ARG A 22 -0.60 1.24 16.59
N PHE A 23 -1.86 0.82 16.57
CA PHE A 23 -3.02 1.70 16.61
C PHE A 23 -3.52 1.82 18.04
N CYS A 24 -3.42 3.02 18.61
CA CYS A 24 -4.01 3.33 19.91
C CYS A 24 -5.43 3.83 19.71
N HIS A 25 -6.38 3.20 20.38
CA HIS A 25 -7.78 3.56 20.37
C HIS A 25 -8.10 4.49 21.56
N PRO A 26 -9.17 5.32 21.47
CA PRO A 26 -9.54 6.22 22.57
C PRO A 26 -9.91 5.52 23.87
N ASP A 27 -10.33 4.26 23.80
CA ASP A 27 -10.62 3.39 24.95
C ASP A 27 -9.36 2.83 25.64
N GLY A 28 -8.16 3.23 25.20
CA GLY A 28 -6.88 2.74 25.69
C GLY A 28 -6.44 1.42 25.07
N LYS A 29 -7.25 0.79 24.22
CA LYS A 29 -6.86 -0.45 23.53
C LYS A 29 -5.76 -0.16 22.52
N VAL A 30 -4.74 -1.01 22.51
CA VAL A 30 -3.67 -0.97 21.51
C VAL A 30 -3.78 -2.19 20.62
N GLU A 31 -3.86 -1.95 19.31
CA GLU A 31 -3.87 -3.00 18.30
C GLU A 31 -2.59 -2.92 17.46
N GLU A 32 -1.82 -4.00 17.43
CA GLU A 32 -0.65 -4.11 16.58
C GLU A 32 -1.01 -4.81 15.27
N LYS A 33 -0.63 -4.22 14.13
CA LYS A 33 -0.83 -4.78 12.81
C LYS A 33 0.44 -4.73 11.98
N ARG A 34 0.68 -5.80 11.23
CA ARG A 34 1.73 -5.87 10.21
C ARG A 34 1.11 -5.71 8.82
N GLY A 35 1.64 -4.79 8.02
CA GLY A 35 1.02 -4.40 6.75
C GLY A 35 1.83 -3.34 6.00
N ARG A 36 1.19 -2.67 5.04
CA ARG A 36 1.83 -1.66 4.19
C ARG A 36 0.99 -0.40 4.12
N TRP A 37 1.63 0.75 4.00
CA TRP A 37 0.94 2.00 3.73
C TRP A 37 0.78 2.20 2.23
N CYS A 38 -0.42 2.50 1.74
CA CYS A 38 -0.55 3.13 0.44
C CYS A 38 -0.04 4.57 0.57
N THR A 39 1.08 4.90 -0.06
CA THR A 39 1.74 6.20 0.10
C THR A 39 0.90 7.32 -0.52
N VAL A 40 0.18 7.03 -1.59
CA VAL A 40 -0.76 7.95 -2.26
C VAL A 40 -1.91 8.33 -1.32
N CYS A 41 -2.63 7.33 -0.79
CA CYS A 41 -3.74 7.60 0.14
C CYS A 41 -3.27 8.21 1.45
N LYS A 42 -2.12 7.78 1.98
CA LYS A 42 -1.56 8.29 3.23
C LYS A 42 -1.13 9.77 3.13
N ASN A 43 -0.85 10.27 1.94
CA ASN A 43 -0.49 11.67 1.72
C ASN A 43 -1.67 12.53 1.22
N ASN A 44 -2.87 11.94 1.06
CA ASN A 44 -4.07 12.68 0.67
C ASN A 44 -4.83 13.14 1.93
N GLU A 45 -4.68 14.43 2.27
CA GLU A 45 -5.30 15.02 3.46
C GLU A 45 -6.83 14.95 3.43
N ALA A 46 -7.46 15.20 2.28
CA ALA A 46 -8.91 15.13 2.13
C ALA A 46 -9.43 13.71 2.39
N TYR A 47 -8.72 12.69 1.89
CA TYR A 47 -9.03 11.29 2.13
C TYR A 47 -8.88 10.94 3.61
N ILE A 48 -7.78 11.36 4.24
CA ILE A 48 -7.54 11.12 5.67
C ILE A 48 -8.58 11.80 6.53
N LYS A 49 -8.96 13.04 6.21
CA LYS A 49 -10.00 13.78 6.93
C LYS A 49 -11.34 13.07 6.85
N LYS A 50 -11.67 12.48 5.70
CA LYS A 50 -12.95 11.80 5.48
C LYS A 50 -13.01 10.38 6.05
N TYR A 51 -11.95 9.59 5.92
CA TYR A 51 -11.96 8.15 6.20
C TYR A 51 -11.02 7.71 7.33
N GLY A 52 -10.14 8.60 7.78
CA GLY A 52 -9.13 8.33 8.79
C GLY A 52 -7.87 7.67 8.21
N LYS A 53 -6.71 8.01 8.79
CA LYS A 53 -5.39 7.51 8.35
C LYS A 53 -5.29 5.99 8.37
N ARG A 54 -5.94 5.32 9.34
CA ARG A 54 -5.93 3.85 9.46
C ARG A 54 -6.43 3.14 8.19
N LYS A 55 -7.36 3.74 7.43
CA LYS A 55 -7.86 3.17 6.16
C LYS A 55 -6.82 3.12 5.05
N THR A 56 -5.72 3.86 5.18
CA THR A 56 -4.59 3.86 4.23
C THR A 56 -3.54 2.78 4.56
N PHE A 57 -3.72 2.04 5.66
CA PHE A 57 -2.90 0.91 6.04
C PHE A 57 -3.55 -0.40 5.62
N HIS A 58 -2.91 -1.11 4.72
CA HIS A 58 -3.40 -2.36 4.17
C HIS A 58 -2.72 -3.54 4.84
N VAL A 59 -3.54 -4.38 5.47
CA VAL A 59 -3.15 -5.67 6.03
C VAL A 59 -3.68 -6.75 5.09
N GLY A 60 -2.85 -7.72 4.70
CA GLY A 60 -3.28 -8.82 3.85
C GLY A 60 -2.25 -9.23 2.80
N SER A 61 -2.72 -9.98 1.81
CA SER A 61 -1.89 -10.53 0.74
C SER A 61 -1.51 -9.48 -0.32
N ASN A 62 -0.49 -9.80 -1.11
CA ASN A 62 -0.09 -8.99 -2.26
C ASN A 62 -1.23 -8.82 -3.27
N SER A 63 -2.10 -9.82 -3.43
CA SER A 63 -3.24 -9.76 -4.35
C SER A 63 -4.24 -8.66 -3.94
N LEU A 64 -4.55 -8.53 -2.65
CA LEU A 64 -5.41 -7.46 -2.16
C LEU A 64 -4.75 -6.09 -2.32
N CYS A 65 -3.43 -5.99 -2.10
CA CYS A 65 -2.69 -4.76 -2.37
C CYS A 65 -2.77 -4.37 -3.84
N ARG A 66 -2.61 -5.33 -4.77
CA ARG A 66 -2.72 -5.07 -6.22
C ARG A 66 -4.12 -4.69 -6.66
N GLN A 67 -5.14 -5.29 -6.06
CA GLN A 67 -6.51 -4.84 -6.29
C GLN A 67 -6.69 -3.38 -5.89
N HIS A 68 -6.09 -2.94 -4.78
CA HIS A 68 -6.09 -1.53 -4.39
C HIS A 68 -5.29 -0.65 -5.37
N ILE A 69 -4.15 -1.13 -5.89
CA ILE A 69 -3.34 -0.42 -6.90
C ILE A 69 -4.16 -0.04 -8.13
N ARG A 70 -5.20 -0.81 -8.50
CA ARG A 70 -6.08 -0.44 -9.63
C ARG A 70 -6.70 0.95 -9.47
N HIS A 71 -6.98 1.40 -8.24
CA HIS A 71 -7.46 2.77 -7.98
C HIS A 71 -6.40 3.86 -8.22
N HIS A 72 -5.13 3.46 -8.32
CA HIS A 72 -3.97 4.30 -8.57
C HIS A 72 -3.26 3.91 -9.87
N TYR A 73 -3.96 3.22 -10.78
CA TYR A 73 -3.35 2.61 -11.96
C TYR A 73 -2.52 3.57 -12.82
N PRO A 74 -2.97 4.81 -13.14
CA PRO A 74 -2.16 5.73 -13.93
C PRO A 74 -0.78 6.03 -13.31
N LEU A 75 -0.75 6.27 -12.00
CA LEU A 75 0.50 6.55 -11.27
C LEU A 75 1.36 5.29 -11.15
N TYR A 76 0.73 4.14 -10.91
CA TYR A 76 1.41 2.86 -10.85
C TYR A 76 2.11 2.52 -12.18
N GLN A 77 1.40 2.72 -13.30
CA GLN A 77 1.94 2.51 -14.65
C GLN A 77 3.14 3.42 -14.91
N GLU A 78 3.03 4.71 -14.59
CA GLU A 78 4.14 5.67 -14.72
C GLU A 78 5.36 5.24 -13.88
N HIS A 79 5.15 4.85 -12.62
CA HIS A 79 6.23 4.40 -11.75
C HIS A 79 6.87 3.09 -12.21
N CYS A 80 6.08 2.15 -12.74
CA CYS A 80 6.59 0.91 -13.31
C CYS A 80 7.46 1.18 -14.54
N ALA A 81 6.98 2.02 -15.47
CA ALA A 81 7.74 2.42 -16.65
C ALA A 81 9.07 3.10 -16.29
N LYS A 82 9.05 4.05 -15.35
CA LYS A 82 10.26 4.76 -14.88
C LYS A 82 11.30 3.83 -14.25
N GLN A 83 10.86 2.75 -13.61
CA GLN A 83 11.74 1.80 -12.91
C GLN A 83 12.07 0.56 -13.75
N GLY A 84 11.59 0.49 -15.00
CA GLY A 84 11.77 -0.70 -15.85
C GLY A 84 11.09 -1.95 -15.29
N LEU A 85 10.01 -1.78 -14.51
CA LEU A 85 9.26 -2.86 -13.90
C LEU A 85 8.12 -3.30 -14.83
N THR A 86 7.92 -4.61 -14.96
CA THR A 86 6.74 -5.17 -15.63
C THR A 86 5.52 -5.03 -14.73
N GLU A 87 4.44 -4.48 -15.28
CA GLU A 87 3.18 -4.38 -14.57
C GLU A 87 2.60 -5.77 -14.26
N HIS A 88 2.15 -5.98 -13.02
CA HIS A 88 1.48 -7.21 -12.63
C HIS A 88 0.03 -7.25 -13.14
N HIS A 89 -0.39 -8.32 -13.80
CA HIS A 89 -1.73 -8.47 -14.39
C HIS A 89 -2.90 -8.24 -13.39
N HIS A 90 -2.73 -8.59 -12.11
CA HIS A 90 -3.73 -8.27 -11.07
C HIS A 90 -3.86 -6.78 -10.73
N ALA A 91 -2.87 -5.94 -11.03
CA ALA A 91 -2.91 -4.49 -10.83
C ALA A 91 -3.45 -3.73 -12.06
N VAL A 92 -3.54 -4.41 -13.21
CA VAL A 92 -4.18 -3.90 -14.42
C VAL A 92 -5.72 -3.92 -14.23
N PRO A 93 -6.44 -2.83 -14.59
CA PRO A 93 -7.90 -2.72 -14.46
C PRO A 93 -8.68 -3.81 -15.19
#